data_AF-A0A099I2X1-F1
#
_entry.id   AF-A0A099I2X1-F1
#
_cell.length_a   1.000
_cell.length_b   1.000
_cell.length_c   1.000
_cell.angle_alpha   90.00
_cell.angle_beta   90.00
_cell.angle_gamma   90.00
#
_symmetry.space_group_name_H-M   'P 1'
#
loop_
_entity.id
_entity.type
_entity.pdbx_description
1 polymer ?
#
loop_
_entity_poly.entity_id
_entity_poly.type
_entity_poly.pdbx_seq_one_letter_code
_entity_poly.pdbx_strand_id
1 'polypeptide(L)'
;MADKSKSYGDKDIATNLLVTLKHMKAELNTFTQEASNDELFTKIDEVYTCVSTLQRDVFNMMTAQGWYKMTADSAKNISKAYTKFSKSESELS
;
A
#
# COMPACT_ATOMS: atom_id res chain seq x y z
N MET A 1 -26.61 -26.59 20.21
CA MET A 1 -26.23 -26.11 18.86
C MET A 1 -24.91 -25.40 19.03
N ALA A 2 -23.81 -25.99 18.53
CA ALA A 2 -22.49 -25.39 18.66
C ALA A 2 -22.40 -24.13 17.79
N ASP A 3 -22.04 -23.02 18.41
CA ASP A 3 -21.75 -21.75 17.77
C ASP A 3 -20.68 -21.99 16.69
N LYS A 4 -21.04 -21.80 15.41
CA LYS A 4 -20.06 -21.84 14.32
C LYS A 4 -19.14 -20.65 14.55
N SER A 5 -18.04 -20.89 15.24
CA SER A 5 -16.88 -20.00 15.32
C SER A 5 -16.75 -19.24 14.01
N LYS A 6 -16.83 -17.91 14.06
CA LYS A 6 -16.66 -17.01 12.91
C LYS A 6 -15.29 -17.28 12.30
N SER A 7 -15.23 -18.24 11.38
CA SER A 7 -14.04 -18.52 10.58
C SER A 7 -13.93 -17.42 9.54
N TYR A 8 -12.77 -16.75 9.49
CA TYR A 8 -12.49 -15.73 8.48
C TYR A 8 -12.44 -16.40 7.11
N GLY A 9 -13.15 -15.82 6.13
CA GLY A 9 -13.06 -16.29 4.75
C GLY A 9 -11.75 -15.83 4.10
N ASP A 10 -11.37 -16.46 2.99
CA ASP A 10 -10.12 -16.14 2.26
C ASP A 10 -10.02 -14.65 1.90
N LYS A 11 -11.13 -14.02 1.55
CA LYS A 11 -11.19 -12.58 1.28
C LYS A 11 -10.86 -11.75 2.51
N ASP A 12 -11.37 -12.12 3.69
CA ASP A 12 -11.12 -11.40 4.93
C ASP A 12 -9.66 -11.54 5.35
N ILE A 13 -9.10 -12.75 5.22
CA ILE A 13 -7.69 -13.04 5.45
C ILE A 13 -6.80 -12.22 4.50
N ALA A 14 -7.09 -12.26 3.20
CA ALA A 14 -6.35 -11.50 2.20
C ALA A 14 -6.46 -9.98 2.41
N THR A 15 -7.64 -9.50 2.82
CA THR A 15 -7.84 -8.09 3.15
C THR A 15 -7.01 -7.68 4.36
N ASN A 16 -7.02 -8.48 5.43
CA ASN A 16 -6.19 -8.22 6.59
C ASN A 16 -4.69 -8.24 6.23
N LEU A 17 -4.25 -9.24 5.47
CA LEU A 17 -2.88 -9.34 4.99
C LEU A 17 -2.46 -8.11 4.18
N LEU A 18 -3.30 -7.67 3.23
CA LEU A 18 -3.01 -6.48 2.42
C LEU A 18 -2.91 -5.21 3.27
N VAL A 19 -3.78 -5.04 4.26
CA VAL A 19 -3.75 -3.89 5.18
C VAL A 19 -2.49 -3.90 6.03
N THR A 20 -2.13 -5.06 6.59
CA THR A 20 -0.91 -5.24 7.38
C THR A 20 0.34 -4.94 6.55
N LEU A 21 0.44 -5.47 5.34
CA LEU A 21 1.59 -5.22 4.45
C LEU A 21 1.72 -3.74 4.07
N LYS A 22 0.59 -3.03 3.84
CA LYS A 22 0.59 -1.57 3.61
C LYS A 22 1.13 -0.81 4.81
N HIS A 23 0.74 -1.19 6.02
CA HIS A 23 1.21 -0.58 7.25
C HIS A 23 2.70 -0.79 7.45
N MET A 24 3.15 -2.06 7.40
CA MET A 24 4.56 -2.41 7.54
C MET A 24 5.43 -1.70 6.50
N LYS A 25 4.98 -1.62 5.26
CA LYS A 25 5.70 -0.88 4.20
C LYS A 25 5.89 0.59 4.57
N ALA A 26 4.87 1.25 5.11
CA ALA A 26 4.94 2.65 5.51
C ALA A 26 5.91 2.85 6.69
N GLU A 27 5.83 2.00 7.71
CA GLU A 27 6.73 2.05 8.88
C GLU A 27 8.18 1.78 8.49
N LEU A 28 8.43 0.75 7.68
CA LEU A 28 9.76 0.39 7.20
C LEU A 28 10.34 1.49 6.32
N ASN A 29 9.54 2.18 5.51
CA ASN A 29 10.03 3.32 4.73
C ASN A 29 10.59 4.41 5.65
N THR A 30 9.86 4.82 6.69
CA THR A 30 10.36 5.80 7.66
C THR A 30 11.61 5.27 8.36
N PHE A 31 11.57 4.03 8.83
CA PHE A 31 12.69 3.46 9.58
C PHE A 31 13.96 3.32 8.72
N THR A 32 13.87 2.87 7.47
CA THR A 32 15.02 2.80 6.56
C THR A 32 15.65 4.17 6.40
N GLN A 33 14.86 5.23 6.18
CA GLN A 33 15.39 6.59 5.95
C GLN A 33 15.97 7.25 7.21
N GLU A 34 15.56 6.79 8.40
CA GLU A 34 16.03 7.31 9.69
C GLU A 34 17.04 6.38 10.38
N ALA A 35 17.58 5.39 9.67
CA ALA A 35 18.57 4.46 10.21
C ALA A 35 19.85 5.20 10.62
N SER A 36 20.42 4.82 11.77
CA SER A 36 21.58 5.52 12.36
C SER A 36 22.93 5.23 11.67
N ASN A 37 22.97 4.24 10.77
CA ASN A 37 24.15 3.82 10.03
C ASN A 37 23.77 3.03 8.77
N ASP A 38 24.72 2.90 7.85
CA ASP A 38 24.53 2.29 6.53
C ASP A 38 24.23 0.78 6.57
N GLU A 39 24.78 0.06 7.56
CA GLU A 39 24.51 -1.37 7.72
C GLU A 39 23.05 -1.60 8.11
N LEU A 40 22.57 -0.83 9.08
CA LEU A 40 21.17 -0.86 9.51
C LEU A 40 20.23 -0.41 8.39
N PHE A 41 20.58 0.67 7.68
CA PHE A 41 19.85 1.12 6.49
C PHE A 41 19.68 -0.03 5.50
N THR A 42 20.78 -0.68 5.12
CA THR A 42 20.79 -1.75 4.11
C THR A 42 19.90 -2.92 4.55
N LYS A 43 19.95 -3.29 5.84
CA LYS A 43 19.12 -4.38 6.36
C LYS A 43 17.63 -4.07 6.40
N ILE A 44 17.26 -2.85 6.77
CA ILE A 44 15.84 -2.47 6.77
C ILE A 44 15.35 -2.33 5.32
N ASP A 45 16.18 -1.82 4.40
CA ASP A 45 15.84 -1.71 2.98
C ASP A 45 15.60 -3.07 2.30
N GLU A 46 16.41 -4.09 2.64
CA GLU A 46 16.18 -5.47 2.21
C GLU A 46 14.79 -5.97 2.63
N VAL A 47 14.40 -5.73 3.90
CA VAL A 47 13.09 -6.14 4.44
C VAL A 47 11.96 -5.31 3.82
N TYR A 48 12.14 -4.00 3.68
CA TYR A 48 11.19 -3.10 3.02
C TYR A 48 10.88 -3.56 1.59
N THR A 49 11.92 -3.91 0.82
CA THR A 49 11.78 -4.39 -0.56
C THR A 49 11.01 -5.70 -0.62
N CYS A 50 11.27 -6.63 0.29
CA CYS A 50 10.51 -7.87 0.43
C CYS A 50 9.02 -7.60 0.73
N VAL A 51 8.71 -6.80 1.76
CA VAL A 51 7.34 -6.43 2.15
C VAL A 51 6.62 -5.71 1.01
N SER A 52 7.29 -4.81 0.31
CA SER A 52 6.75 -4.09 -0.84
C SER A 52 6.37 -5.03 -1.99
N THR A 53 7.19 -6.06 -2.24
CA THR A 53 6.92 -7.10 -3.24
C THR A 53 5.70 -7.94 -2.82
N LEU A 54 5.68 -8.43 -1.58
CA LEU A 54 4.54 -9.19 -1.04
C LEU A 54 3.24 -8.41 -1.09
N GLN A 55 3.26 -7.12 -0.71
CA GLN A 55 2.08 -6.26 -0.82
C GLN A 55 1.56 -6.20 -2.25
N ARG A 56 2.46 -6.12 -3.24
CA ARG A 56 2.09 -6.05 -4.65
C ARG A 56 1.48 -7.37 -5.13
N ASP A 57 2.03 -8.49 -4.72
CA ASP A 57 1.53 -9.82 -5.08
C ASP A 57 0.14 -10.07 -4.48
N VAL A 58 -0.06 -9.73 -3.21
CA VAL A 58 -1.39 -9.84 -2.56
C VAL A 58 -2.40 -8.93 -3.25
N PHE A 59 -2.03 -7.69 -3.58
CA PHE A 59 -2.91 -6.80 -4.34
C PHE A 59 -3.29 -7.40 -5.70
N ASN A 60 -2.32 -7.87 -6.48
CA ASN A 60 -2.57 -8.48 -7.79
C ASN A 60 -3.48 -9.72 -7.67
N MET A 61 -3.22 -10.59 -6.67
CA MET A 61 -4.05 -11.76 -6.38
C MET A 61 -5.48 -11.35 -6.02
N MET A 62 -5.66 -10.39 -5.12
CA MET A 62 -7.00 -9.93 -4.73
C MET A 62 -7.74 -9.27 -5.90
N THR A 63 -7.05 -8.59 -6.80
CA THR A 63 -7.65 -8.06 -8.03
C THR A 63 -8.04 -9.17 -9.01
N ALA A 64 -7.19 -10.18 -9.21
CA ALA A 64 -7.49 -11.34 -10.06
C ALA A 64 -8.70 -12.16 -9.54
N GLN A 65 -8.86 -12.25 -8.21
CA GLN A 65 -10.01 -12.87 -7.56
C GLN A 65 -11.27 -11.98 -7.55
N GLY A 66 -11.19 -10.75 -8.05
CA GLY A 66 -12.31 -9.79 -8.02
C GLY A 66 -12.62 -9.23 -6.62
N TRP A 67 -11.75 -9.45 -5.64
CA TRP A 67 -11.93 -8.99 -4.25
C TRP A 67 -11.51 -7.54 -4.04
N TYR A 68 -10.61 -7.02 -4.89
CA TYR A 68 -10.14 -5.65 -4.82
C TYR A 68 -10.30 -4.96 -6.19
N LYS A 69 -11.18 -3.95 -6.24
CA LYS A 69 -11.46 -3.17 -7.44
C LYS A 69 -10.98 -1.74 -7.24
N MET A 70 -10.07 -1.28 -8.10
CA MET A 70 -9.71 0.13 -8.21
C MET A 70 -10.74 0.82 -9.09
N THR A 71 -11.42 1.82 -8.56
CA THR A 71 -12.29 2.69 -9.34
C THR A 71 -11.42 3.78 -9.96
N ALA A 72 -11.35 3.82 -11.30
CA ALA A 72 -10.71 4.94 -11.98
C ALA A 72 -11.46 6.22 -11.64
N ASP A 73 -10.72 7.30 -11.35
CA ASP A 73 -11.34 8.60 -11.17
C ASP A 73 -11.78 9.18 -12.53
N SER A 74 -12.70 10.15 -12.51
CA SER A 74 -13.18 10.79 -13.72
C SER A 74 -12.12 11.68 -14.36
N ALA A 75 -12.09 11.75 -15.70
CA ALA A 75 -11.18 12.65 -16.43
C ALA A 75 -11.30 14.11 -15.96
N LYS A 76 -12.51 14.54 -15.57
CA LYS A 76 -12.78 15.86 -14.99
C LYS A 76 -12.04 16.07 -13.66
N ASN A 77 -12.11 15.09 -12.75
CA ASN A 77 -11.42 15.18 -11.46
C ASN A 77 -9.90 15.14 -11.64
N ILE A 78 -9.40 14.30 -12.55
CA ILE A 78 -7.99 14.22 -12.91
C ILE A 78 -7.51 15.57 -13.46
N SER A 79 -8.23 16.16 -14.43
CA SER A 79 -7.90 17.47 -15.00
C SER A 79 -7.93 18.57 -13.94
N LYS A 80 -8.93 18.57 -13.06
CA LYS A 80 -9.01 19.54 -11.96
C LYS A 80 -7.82 19.44 -11.01
N ALA A 81 -7.41 18.22 -10.65
CA ALA A 81 -6.23 17.99 -9.82
C ALA A 81 -4.95 18.49 -10.50
N TYR A 82 -4.75 18.14 -11.78
CA TYR A 82 -3.62 18.61 -12.57
C TYR A 82 -3.53 20.14 -12.61
N THR A 83 -4.61 20.82 -13.01
CA THR A 83 -4.64 22.28 -13.07
C THR A 83 -4.35 22.93 -11.71
N LYS A 84 -4.85 22.35 -10.61
CA LYS A 84 -4.55 22.83 -9.26
C LYS A 84 -3.04 22.75 -8.96
N PHE A 85 -2.41 21.62 -9.25
CA PHE A 85 -0.99 21.42 -8.97
C PHE A 85 -0.09 22.27 -9.88
N SER A 86 -0.40 22.40 -11.18
CA SER A 86 0.34 23.28 -12.09
C SER A 86 0.28 24.75 -11.65
N LYS A 87 -0.86 25.18 -11.10
CA LYS A 87 -0.98 26.52 -10.54
C LYS A 87 -0.09 26.68 -9.29
N SER A 88 -0.13 25.72 -8.36
CA SER A 88 0.72 25.77 -7.16
C SER A 88 2.22 25.74 -7.49
N GLU A 89 2.63 25.00 -8.52
CA GLU A 89 4.01 24.99 -9.02
C GLU A 89 4.42 26.38 -9.53
N SER A 90 3.59 27.02 -10.34
CA SER A 90 3.85 28.37 -10.87
C SER A 90 3.90 29.45 -9.78
N GLU A 91 3.27 29.24 -8.63
CA GLU A 91 3.32 30.19 -7.50
C GLU A 91 4.62 30.05 -6.67
N LEU A 92 5.35 28.94 -6.83
CA LEU A 92 6.62 28.67 -6.14
C LEU A 92 7.86 29.07 -6.96
N SER A 93 7.70 29.29 -8.27
CA SER A 93 8.72 29.77 -9.21
C SER A 93 8.72 31.29 -9.33
#